data_AF-F8JL45-F1
#
_entry.id   AF-F8JL45-F1
#
_cell.length_a   1.000
_cell.length_b   1.000
_cell.length_c   1.000
_cell.angle_alpha   90.00
_cell.angle_beta   90.00
_cell.angle_gamma   90.00
#
_symmetry.space_group_name_H-M   'P 1'
#
loop_
_entity.id
_entity.type
_entity.pdbx_description
1 polymer ?
#
loop_
_entity_poly.entity_id
_entity_poly.type
_entity_poly.pdbx_seq_one_letter_code
_entity_poly.pdbx_strand_id
1 'polypeptide(L)'
;MADEPNQLGDYVRARRALVTPQEAGIPVTGVRRVPGLRREEVAMLAGISADYYLRLEQGRDRNPSVQVLESIARVLRLDEDATAYLLRLGAARPWGQRRRPREETVPAGVAKLVAALPFPAFVEGRYLDILAANALATALSPRLVVGNNRLRDAFLDPAERTLHPDWESATANMVAGFRESVGTDTDDPRFIELVGELSLASPLFSRLWARHDVDACEGAAIRVDHPQIGPVRLNRERLGVGATASGKLVVYHPDPGTDSAERLALLAATLPPPTAPSATPAASRH
;
A
#
# COMPACT_ATOMS: atom_id res chain seq x y z
N MET A 1 11.74 -29.40 -8.76
CA MET A 1 11.35 -28.17 -9.49
C MET A 1 10.69 -27.29 -8.47
N ALA A 2 11.29 -26.16 -8.12
CA ALA A 2 10.63 -25.22 -7.21
C ALA A 2 9.34 -24.76 -7.88
N ASP A 3 8.22 -24.89 -7.18
CA ASP A 3 6.91 -24.44 -7.67
C ASP A 3 7.05 -22.93 -7.92
N GLU A 4 7.02 -22.52 -9.18
CA GLU A 4 7.10 -21.10 -9.51
C GLU A 4 5.89 -20.39 -8.89
N PRO A 5 6.10 -19.22 -8.26
CA PRO A 5 5.04 -18.52 -7.56
C PRO A 5 3.88 -18.18 -8.51
N ASN A 6 2.70 -18.75 -8.24
CA ASN A 6 1.50 -18.50 -9.01
C ASN A 6 0.69 -17.33 -8.43
N GLN A 7 1.22 -16.11 -8.59
CA GLN A 7 0.59 -14.90 -8.05
C GLN A 7 -0.87 -14.73 -8.55
N LEU A 8 -1.14 -15.07 -9.81
CA LEU A 8 -2.50 -15.00 -10.38
C LEU A 8 -3.46 -15.94 -9.67
N GLY A 9 -3.10 -17.22 -9.55
CA GLY A 9 -3.97 -18.20 -8.89
C GLY A 9 -4.11 -17.95 -7.39
N ASP A 10 -3.08 -17.47 -6.72
CA ASP A 10 -3.14 -17.08 -5.31
C ASP A 10 -4.10 -15.90 -5.11
N TYR A 11 -4.01 -14.88 -5.96
CA TYR A 11 -4.92 -13.73 -5.95
C TYR A 11 -6.37 -14.16 -6.17
N VAL A 12 -6.64 -14.91 -7.25
CA VAL A 12 -8.00 -15.36 -7.57
C VAL A 12 -8.57 -16.26 -6.47
N ARG A 13 -7.76 -17.13 -5.87
CA ARG A 13 -8.17 -17.98 -4.74
C ARG A 13 -8.53 -17.16 -3.51
N ALA A 14 -7.71 -16.17 -3.17
CA ALA A 14 -7.95 -15.28 -2.02
C ALA A 14 -9.23 -14.46 -2.22
N ARG A 15 -9.40 -13.81 -3.38
CA ARG A 15 -10.60 -13.03 -3.71
C ARG A 15 -11.86 -13.91 -3.73
N ARG A 16 -11.78 -15.12 -4.27
CA ARG A 16 -12.89 -16.10 -4.26
C ARG A 16 -13.37 -16.43 -2.85
N ALA A 17 -12.46 -16.53 -1.88
CA ALA A 17 -12.81 -16.86 -0.51
C ALA A 17 -13.59 -15.75 0.21
N LEU A 18 -13.54 -14.52 -0.30
CA LEU A 18 -14.19 -13.34 0.29
C LEU A 18 -15.61 -13.09 -0.23
N VAL A 19 -15.90 -13.51 -1.47
CA VAL A 19 -17.22 -13.30 -2.08
C VAL A 19 -18.19 -14.36 -1.60
N THR A 20 -19.29 -13.92 -0.97
CA THR A 20 -20.32 -14.85 -0.49
C THR A 20 -21.20 -15.34 -1.65
N PRO A 21 -21.79 -16.53 -1.55
CA PRO A 21 -22.74 -17.03 -2.55
C PRO A 21 -23.91 -16.07 -2.78
N GLN A 22 -24.45 -15.48 -1.73
CA GLN A 22 -25.58 -14.56 -1.77
C GLN A 22 -25.23 -13.30 -2.57
N GLU A 23 -24.04 -12.73 -2.37
CA GLU A 23 -23.54 -11.60 -3.14
C GLU A 23 -23.39 -11.92 -4.63
N ALA A 24 -23.15 -13.18 -4.97
CA ALA A 24 -23.08 -13.67 -6.35
C ALA A 24 -24.44 -14.16 -6.89
N GLY A 25 -25.53 -13.98 -6.14
CA GLY A 25 -26.87 -14.42 -6.53
C GLY A 25 -27.09 -15.94 -6.48
N ILE A 26 -26.23 -16.67 -5.76
CA ILE A 26 -26.31 -18.12 -5.63
C ILE A 26 -27.12 -18.50 -4.39
N PRO A 27 -28.25 -19.22 -4.54
CA PRO A 27 -29.01 -19.71 -3.41
C PRO A 27 -28.20 -20.77 -2.65
N VAL A 28 -28.10 -20.61 -1.33
CA VAL A 28 -27.39 -21.57 -0.47
C VAL A 28 -28.37 -22.63 0.01
N THR A 29 -28.14 -23.87 -0.40
CA THR A 29 -28.90 -25.04 0.07
C THR A 29 -27.97 -25.99 0.85
N GLY A 30 -28.40 -26.39 2.05
CA GLY A 30 -27.69 -27.36 2.90
C GLY A 30 -26.43 -26.84 3.60
N VAL A 31 -25.61 -27.78 4.11
CA VAL A 31 -24.38 -27.48 4.89
C VAL A 31 -23.22 -27.17 3.94
N ARG A 32 -22.61 -25.99 4.12
CA ARG A 32 -21.51 -25.49 3.28
C ARG A 32 -20.18 -25.54 4.03
N ARG A 33 -19.13 -26.07 3.38
CA ARG A 33 -17.78 -26.20 3.96
C ARG A 33 -16.90 -24.94 3.83
N VAL A 34 -17.19 -24.09 2.84
CA VAL A 34 -16.42 -22.86 2.56
C VAL A 34 -17.33 -21.65 2.62
N PRO A 35 -16.93 -20.56 3.29
CA PRO A 35 -17.77 -19.36 3.39
C PRO A 35 -17.91 -18.64 2.05
N GLY A 36 -16.82 -18.55 1.27
CA GLY A 36 -16.82 -17.93 -0.05
C GLY A 36 -17.30 -18.85 -1.19
N LEU A 37 -17.16 -18.38 -2.44
CA LEU A 37 -17.55 -19.12 -3.64
C LEU A 37 -16.73 -20.42 -3.84
N ARG A 38 -17.37 -21.45 -4.38
CA ARG A 38 -16.71 -22.68 -4.88
C ARG A 38 -16.10 -22.41 -6.25
N ARG A 39 -15.11 -23.21 -6.64
CA ARG A 39 -14.50 -23.14 -7.98
C ARG A 39 -15.53 -23.29 -9.09
N GLU A 40 -16.42 -24.27 -8.94
CA GLU A 40 -17.49 -24.56 -9.90
C GLU A 40 -18.47 -23.38 -10.04
N GLU A 41 -18.79 -22.71 -8.93
CA GLU A 41 -19.67 -21.54 -8.92
C GLU A 41 -19.04 -20.37 -9.67
N VAL A 42 -17.75 -20.07 -9.43
CA VAL A 42 -17.04 -19.02 -10.17
C VAL A 42 -16.96 -19.36 -11.65
N ALA A 43 -16.59 -20.59 -11.98
CA ALA A 43 -16.46 -21.03 -13.36
C ALA A 43 -17.79 -20.92 -14.13
N MET A 44 -18.88 -21.38 -13.52
CA MET A 44 -20.23 -21.26 -14.07
C MET A 44 -20.61 -19.79 -14.33
N LEU A 45 -20.44 -18.91 -13.35
CA LEU A 45 -20.79 -17.49 -13.49
C LEU A 45 -19.87 -16.74 -14.47
N ALA A 46 -18.62 -17.16 -14.60
CA ALA A 46 -17.64 -16.57 -15.53
C ALA A 46 -17.74 -17.15 -16.95
N GLY A 47 -18.59 -18.16 -17.20
CA GLY A 47 -18.73 -18.79 -18.50
C GLY A 47 -17.52 -19.62 -18.94
N ILE A 48 -16.78 -20.20 -17.99
CA ILE A 48 -15.59 -21.03 -18.23
C ILE A 48 -15.75 -22.41 -17.59
N SER A 49 -14.90 -23.38 -17.96
CA SER A 49 -14.95 -24.70 -17.33
C SER A 49 -14.33 -24.68 -15.92
N ALA A 50 -14.90 -25.46 -15.00
CA ALA A 50 -14.36 -25.62 -13.64
C ALA A 50 -12.91 -26.12 -13.66
N ASP A 51 -12.59 -26.98 -14.63
CA ASP A 51 -11.25 -27.53 -14.83
C ASP A 51 -10.25 -26.47 -15.28
N TYR A 52 -10.66 -25.54 -16.15
CA TYR A 52 -9.84 -24.39 -16.55
C TYR A 52 -9.60 -23.43 -15.38
N TYR A 53 -10.63 -23.12 -14.58
CA TYR A 53 -10.46 -22.29 -13.38
C TYR A 53 -9.52 -22.95 -12.35
N LEU A 54 -9.61 -24.27 -12.18
CA LEU A 54 -8.68 -25.02 -11.33
C LEU A 54 -7.23 -24.91 -11.84
N ARG A 55 -7.00 -25.01 -13.14
CA ARG A 55 -5.66 -24.86 -13.73
C ARG A 55 -5.09 -23.46 -13.58
N LEU A 56 -5.93 -22.43 -13.62
CA LEU A 56 -5.56 -21.05 -13.26
C LEU A 56 -5.10 -20.96 -11.79
N GLU A 57 -5.90 -21.49 -10.85
CA GLU A 57 -5.51 -21.51 -9.42
C GLU A 57 -4.23 -22.33 -9.17
N GLN A 58 -3.93 -23.35 -9.98
CA GLN A 58 -2.74 -24.19 -9.86
C GLN A 58 -1.53 -23.66 -10.64
N GLY A 59 -1.70 -22.62 -11.47
CA GLY A 59 -0.61 -22.02 -12.25
C GLY A 59 -0.19 -22.86 -13.45
N ARG A 60 -1.04 -23.82 -13.84
CA ARG A 60 -0.88 -24.66 -15.04
C ARG A 60 -1.33 -23.94 -16.30
N ASP A 61 -2.26 -22.99 -16.17
CA ASP A 61 -2.63 -22.03 -17.21
C ASP A 61 -2.19 -20.63 -16.77
N ARG A 62 -1.25 -20.02 -17.50
CA ARG A 62 -0.60 -18.76 -17.09
C ARG A 62 -0.89 -17.55 -17.98
N ASN A 63 -1.58 -17.77 -19.10
CA ASN A 63 -1.88 -16.72 -20.06
C ASN A 63 -3.38 -16.72 -20.42
N PRO A 64 -4.27 -16.48 -19.43
CA PRO A 64 -5.70 -16.29 -19.72
C PRO A 64 -5.92 -15.06 -20.59
N SER A 65 -6.99 -15.07 -21.38
CA SER A 65 -7.37 -13.88 -22.14
C SER A 65 -7.88 -12.76 -21.22
N VAL A 66 -7.75 -11.51 -21.68
CA VAL A 66 -8.30 -10.34 -20.98
C VAL A 66 -9.79 -10.53 -20.68
N GLN A 67 -10.56 -11.03 -21.65
CA GLN A 67 -11.99 -11.30 -21.49
C GLN A 67 -12.31 -12.30 -20.36
N VAL A 68 -11.48 -13.34 -20.21
CA VAL A 68 -11.61 -14.31 -19.10
C VAL A 68 -11.36 -13.62 -17.77
N LEU A 69 -10.29 -12.82 -17.67
CA LEU A 69 -9.94 -12.10 -16.45
C LEU A 69 -11.00 -11.08 -16.06
N GLU A 70 -11.55 -10.32 -17.01
CA GLU A 70 -12.66 -9.38 -16.79
C GLU A 70 -13.93 -10.11 -16.32
N SER A 71 -14.20 -11.29 -16.87
CA SER A 71 -15.34 -12.10 -16.44
C SER A 71 -15.16 -12.61 -15.02
N ILE A 72 -13.95 -13.08 -14.67
CA ILE A 72 -13.59 -13.46 -13.30
C ILE A 72 -13.69 -12.24 -12.37
N ALA A 73 -13.19 -11.07 -12.76
CA ALA A 73 -13.25 -9.85 -11.96
C ALA A 73 -14.70 -9.47 -11.62
N ARG A 74 -15.60 -9.55 -12.60
CA ARG A 74 -17.04 -9.28 -12.42
C ARG A 74 -17.68 -10.25 -11.43
N VAL A 75 -17.41 -11.55 -11.56
CA VAL A 75 -17.94 -12.58 -10.65
C VAL A 75 -17.40 -12.40 -9.24
N LEU A 76 -16.13 -12.03 -9.13
CA LEU A 76 -15.47 -11.77 -7.86
C LEU A 76 -15.76 -10.36 -7.30
N ARG A 77 -16.61 -9.59 -7.98
CA ARG A 77 -17.01 -8.22 -7.60
C ARG A 77 -15.81 -7.33 -7.28
N LEU A 78 -14.75 -7.44 -8.08
CA LEU A 78 -13.57 -6.60 -7.95
C LEU A 78 -13.91 -5.17 -8.38
N ASP A 79 -13.38 -4.19 -7.65
CA ASP A 79 -13.39 -2.80 -8.07
C ASP A 79 -12.38 -2.55 -9.21
N GLU A 80 -12.26 -1.30 -9.63
CA GLU A 80 -11.41 -0.90 -10.75
C GLU A 80 -9.93 -1.21 -10.49
N ASP A 81 -9.41 -0.89 -9.31
CA ASP A 81 -8.01 -1.14 -8.91
C ASP A 81 -7.71 -2.64 -8.84
N ALA A 82 -8.57 -3.41 -8.18
CA ALA A 82 -8.44 -4.86 -8.06
C ALA A 82 -8.56 -5.56 -9.42
N THR A 83 -9.35 -5.01 -10.35
CA THR A 83 -9.47 -5.50 -11.73
C THR A 83 -8.21 -5.19 -12.54
N ALA A 84 -7.71 -3.95 -12.47
CA ALA A 84 -6.47 -3.56 -13.12
C ALA A 84 -5.28 -4.40 -12.62
N TYR A 85 -5.22 -4.69 -11.31
CA TYR A 85 -4.23 -5.59 -10.74
C TYR A 85 -4.36 -7.03 -11.26
N LEU A 86 -5.57 -7.58 -11.32
CA LEU A 86 -5.81 -8.91 -11.90
C LEU A 86 -5.33 -9.00 -13.35
N LEU A 87 -5.62 -7.99 -14.17
CA LEU A 87 -5.19 -7.93 -15.57
C LEU A 87 -3.65 -7.90 -15.68
N ARG A 88 -2.97 -7.13 -14.83
CA ARG A 88 -1.49 -7.10 -14.79
C ARG A 88 -0.88 -8.43 -14.35
N LEU A 89 -1.54 -9.19 -13.47
CA LEU A 89 -1.11 -10.53 -13.06
C LEU A 89 -1.23 -11.55 -14.20
N GLY A 90 -2.28 -11.45 -15.02
CA GLY A 90 -2.50 -12.38 -16.14
C GLY A 90 -1.78 -12.00 -17.43
N ALA A 91 -1.26 -10.77 -17.54
CA ALA A 91 -0.44 -10.37 -18.66
C ALA A 91 0.88 -11.17 -18.68
N ALA A 92 1.15 -11.88 -19.77
CA ALA A 92 2.42 -12.59 -19.97
C ALA A 92 3.60 -11.61 -19.81
N ARG A 93 4.33 -11.74 -18.69
CA ARG A 93 5.62 -11.05 -18.55
C ARG A 93 6.63 -11.71 -19.48
N PRO A 94 7.43 -10.94 -20.23
CA PRO A 94 8.69 -11.45 -20.75
C PRO A 94 9.53 -11.91 -19.55
N TRP A 95 9.83 -13.21 -19.49
CA TRP A 95 10.70 -13.76 -18.46
C TRP A 95 12.06 -13.06 -18.58
N GLY A 96 12.58 -12.48 -17.49
CA GLY A 96 13.97 -12.04 -17.43
C GLY A 96 14.25 -10.56 -17.18
N GLN A 97 13.26 -9.67 -17.13
CA GLN A 97 13.51 -8.32 -16.61
C GLN A 97 13.40 -8.29 -15.08
N ARG A 98 14.39 -8.92 -14.41
CA ARG A 98 14.71 -8.56 -13.03
C ARG A 98 15.07 -7.08 -13.04
N ARG A 99 14.15 -6.22 -12.59
CA ARG A 99 14.50 -4.84 -12.30
C ARG A 99 15.51 -4.92 -11.18
N ARG A 100 16.74 -4.46 -11.44
CA ARG A 100 17.76 -4.38 -10.37
C ARG A 100 17.17 -3.55 -9.24
N PRO A 101 17.35 -3.95 -7.96
CA PRO A 101 17.07 -3.09 -6.83
C PRO A 101 17.82 -1.78 -7.09
N ARG A 102 17.06 -0.72 -7.35
CA ARG A 102 17.62 0.63 -7.44
C ARG A 102 17.48 1.22 -6.07
N GLU A 103 18.59 1.70 -5.52
CA GLU A 103 18.57 2.51 -4.32
C GLU A 103 17.64 3.70 -4.57
N GLU A 104 16.56 3.76 -3.80
CA GLU A 104 15.55 4.80 -3.94
C GLU A 104 16.10 6.08 -3.33
N THR A 105 16.70 6.91 -4.16
CA THR A 105 17.26 8.19 -3.74
C THR A 105 16.29 9.32 -4.04
N VAL A 106 16.18 10.28 -3.12
CA VAL A 106 15.37 11.49 -3.31
C VAL A 106 16.23 12.53 -4.03
N PRO A 107 15.80 13.02 -5.21
CA PRO A 107 16.50 14.10 -5.88
C PRO A 107 16.58 15.33 -4.98
N ALA A 108 17.73 16.02 -4.98
CA ALA A 108 17.96 17.16 -4.09
C ALA A 108 16.88 18.26 -4.20
N GLY A 109 16.31 18.47 -5.38
CA GLY A 109 15.19 19.41 -5.57
C GLY A 109 13.91 19.01 -4.83
N VAL A 110 13.61 17.71 -4.79
CA VAL A 110 12.45 17.17 -4.06
C VAL A 110 12.68 17.27 -2.56
N ALA A 111 13.88 16.95 -2.08
CA ALA A 111 14.23 17.11 -0.66
C ALA A 111 14.11 18.57 -0.20
N LYS A 112 14.55 19.53 -1.03
CA LYS A 112 14.37 20.97 -0.78
C LYS A 112 12.90 21.37 -0.75
N LEU A 113 12.09 20.85 -1.67
CA LEU A 113 10.64 21.09 -1.68
C LEU A 113 9.99 20.59 -0.39
N VAL A 114 10.26 19.34 0.01
CA VAL A 114 9.74 18.74 1.25
C VAL A 114 10.08 19.60 2.46
N ALA A 115 11.33 20.04 2.57
CA ALA A 115 11.79 20.90 3.66
C ALA A 115 11.10 22.28 3.69
N ALA A 116 10.66 22.80 2.55
CA ALA A 116 10.02 24.11 2.43
C ALA A 116 8.49 24.09 2.60
N LEU A 117 7.85 22.92 2.58
CA LEU A 117 6.40 22.82 2.71
C LEU A 117 5.95 23.23 4.13
N PRO A 118 4.90 24.07 4.25
CA PRO A 118 4.38 24.53 5.55
C PRO A 118 3.49 23.49 6.24
N PHE A 119 3.51 22.25 5.75
CA PHE A 119 2.66 21.15 6.19
C PHE A 119 3.53 19.92 6.45
N PRO A 120 3.13 19.00 7.36
CA PRO A 120 3.78 17.71 7.50
C PRO A 120 3.92 17.01 6.15
N ALA A 121 5.16 16.80 5.72
CA ALA A 121 5.46 16.25 4.40
C ALA A 121 6.67 15.32 4.44
N PHE A 122 6.60 14.24 3.67
CA PHE A 122 7.67 13.25 3.54
C PHE A 122 7.60 12.55 2.20
N VAL A 123 8.71 11.94 1.79
CA VAL A 123 8.78 11.07 0.61
C VAL A 123 8.89 9.64 1.11
N GLU A 124 8.00 8.78 0.65
CA GLU A 124 8.06 7.34 0.87
C GLU A 124 8.43 6.61 -0.42
N GLY A 125 9.22 5.55 -0.25
CA GLY A 125 9.63 4.64 -1.29
C GLY A 125 8.58 3.60 -1.64
N ARG A 126 8.91 2.71 -2.57
CA ARG A 126 8.03 1.62 -3.01
C ARG A 126 7.62 0.72 -1.85
N TYR A 127 8.53 0.48 -0.91
CA TYR A 127 8.31 -0.37 0.27
C TYR A 127 7.81 0.40 1.49
N LEU A 128 7.41 1.67 1.32
CA LEU A 128 7.00 2.58 2.40
C LEU A 128 8.15 2.95 3.37
N ASP A 129 9.39 2.79 2.91
CA ASP A 129 10.58 3.35 3.57
C ASP A 129 10.57 4.88 3.42
N ILE A 130 10.88 5.60 4.49
CA ILE A 130 10.90 7.06 4.49
C ILE A 130 12.25 7.54 3.97
N LEU A 131 12.22 8.24 2.84
CA LEU A 131 13.42 8.67 2.12
C LEU A 131 13.76 10.14 2.38
N ALA A 132 12.75 10.96 2.71
CA ALA A 132 12.90 12.34 3.16
C ALA A 132 11.72 12.71 4.05
N ALA A 133 11.90 13.54 5.06
CA ALA A 133 10.82 14.05 5.90
C ALA A 133 11.16 15.48 6.36
N ASN A 134 10.15 16.34 6.49
CA ASN A 134 10.33 17.64 7.13
C ASN A 134 10.09 17.58 8.64
N ALA A 135 10.52 18.61 9.36
CA ALA A 135 10.39 18.66 10.81
C ALA A 135 8.93 18.56 11.28
N LEU A 136 7.98 19.09 10.50
CA LEU A 136 6.55 18.99 10.79
C LEU A 136 6.01 17.56 10.69
N ALA A 137 6.52 16.75 9.76
CA ALA A 137 6.18 15.33 9.67
C ALA A 137 6.64 14.59 10.93
N THR A 138 7.90 14.78 11.34
CA THR A 138 8.44 14.18 12.57
C THR A 138 7.73 14.69 13.82
N ALA A 139 7.30 15.95 13.83
CA ALA A 139 6.50 16.50 14.93
C ALA A 139 5.12 15.86 15.01
N LEU A 140 4.48 15.60 13.87
CA LEU A 140 3.14 14.99 13.81
C LEU A 140 3.17 13.50 14.20
N SER A 141 4.16 12.76 13.71
CA SER A 141 4.44 11.38 14.11
C SER A 141 5.96 11.22 14.27
N PRO A 142 6.45 10.90 15.48
CA PRO A 142 7.88 10.73 15.74
C PRO A 142 8.56 9.64 14.91
N ARG A 143 7.79 8.75 14.26
CA ARG A 143 8.29 7.70 13.36
C ARG A 143 8.42 8.15 11.92
N LEU A 144 7.93 9.33 11.57
CA LEU A 144 8.16 9.94 10.26
C LEU A 144 9.58 10.52 10.17
N VAL A 145 10.57 9.63 10.18
CA VAL A 145 12.01 9.93 10.12
C VAL A 145 12.67 9.09 9.04
N VAL A 146 13.69 9.65 8.41
CA VAL A 146 14.41 8.98 7.31
C VAL A 146 15.00 7.65 7.77
N GLY A 147 14.81 6.61 6.97
CA GLY A 147 15.26 5.23 7.24
C GLY A 147 14.24 4.36 7.98
N ASN A 148 13.21 4.95 8.59
CA ASN A 148 12.10 4.17 9.13
C ASN A 148 11.19 3.63 8.02
N ASN A 149 10.43 2.59 8.34
CA ASN A 149 9.46 1.99 7.45
C ASN A 149 8.05 2.15 8.03
N ARG A 150 7.17 2.85 7.30
CA ARG A 150 5.82 3.16 7.79
C ARG A 150 4.96 1.92 7.99
N LEU A 151 5.11 0.91 7.14
CA LEU A 151 4.36 -0.34 7.29
C LEU A 151 4.78 -1.04 8.58
N ARG A 152 6.09 -1.12 8.84
CA ARG A 152 6.62 -1.70 10.07
C ARG A 152 6.15 -0.93 11.30
N ASP A 153 6.29 0.38 11.30
CA ASP A 153 5.92 1.22 12.44
C ASP A 153 4.42 1.13 12.74
N ALA A 154 3.57 1.14 11.71
CA ALA A 154 2.12 1.02 11.88
C ALA A 154 1.67 -0.29 12.55
N PHE A 155 2.39 -1.41 12.35
CA PHE A 155 2.02 -2.71 12.93
C PHE A 155 2.76 -3.06 14.21
N LEU A 156 3.98 -2.56 14.40
CA LEU A 156 4.87 -2.97 15.49
C LEU A 156 5.06 -1.92 16.58
N ASP A 157 4.75 -0.65 16.33
CA ASP A 157 4.85 0.41 17.35
C ASP A 157 3.49 0.70 18.02
N PRO A 158 3.33 0.44 19.33
CA PRO A 158 2.13 0.81 20.08
C PRO A 158 1.82 2.33 20.06
N ALA A 159 2.83 3.18 19.91
CA ALA A 159 2.65 4.63 19.85
C ALA A 159 1.90 5.04 18.57
N GLU A 160 2.23 4.44 17.42
CA GLU A 160 1.53 4.68 16.15
C GLU A 160 0.08 4.22 16.24
N ARG A 161 -0.18 3.10 16.91
CA ARG A 161 -1.55 2.64 17.15
C ARG A 161 -2.36 3.61 18.01
N THR A 162 -1.73 4.19 19.03
CA THR A 162 -2.39 5.15 19.94
C THR A 162 -2.64 6.50 19.23
N LEU A 163 -1.75 6.88 18.33
CA LEU A 163 -1.83 8.11 17.55
C LEU A 163 -2.99 8.10 16.53
N HIS A 164 -3.44 6.94 16.09
CA HIS A 164 -4.44 6.80 15.03
C HIS A 164 -5.73 6.13 15.53
N PRO A 165 -6.82 6.90 15.76
CA PRO A 165 -8.11 6.33 16.18
C PRO A 165 -8.66 5.29 15.22
N ASP A 166 -8.50 5.52 13.92
CA ASP A 166 -8.97 4.63 12.84
C ASP A 166 -7.87 3.62 12.41
N TRP A 167 -6.99 3.21 13.33
CA TRP A 167 -5.80 2.40 13.05
C TRP A 167 -6.07 1.12 12.24
N GLU A 168 -7.12 0.37 12.56
CA GLU A 168 -7.44 -0.88 11.84
C GLU A 168 -7.77 -0.63 10.37
N SER A 169 -8.56 0.40 10.08
CA SER A 169 -8.90 0.80 8.71
C SER A 169 -7.68 1.37 7.98
N ALA A 170 -6.87 2.19 8.67
CA ALA A 170 -5.67 2.79 8.10
C ALA A 170 -4.62 1.73 7.72
N THR A 171 -4.42 0.71 8.58
CA THR A 171 -3.50 -0.40 8.31
C THR A 171 -4.01 -1.32 7.20
N ALA A 172 -5.32 -1.57 7.10
CA ALA A 172 -5.91 -2.27 5.96
C ALA A 172 -5.61 -1.57 4.62
N ASN A 173 -5.87 -0.26 4.57
CA ASN A 173 -5.59 0.55 3.37
C ASN A 173 -4.09 0.64 3.06
N MET A 174 -3.23 0.64 4.08
CA MET A 174 -1.78 0.65 3.89
C MET A 174 -1.27 -0.68 3.32
N VAL A 175 -1.82 -1.81 3.76
CA VAL A 175 -1.50 -3.14 3.20
C VAL A 175 -1.96 -3.26 1.75
N ALA A 176 -3.17 -2.79 1.43
CA ALA A 176 -3.68 -2.79 0.06
C ALA A 176 -2.82 -1.91 -0.88
N GLY A 177 -2.47 -0.70 -0.43
CA GLY A 177 -1.58 0.20 -1.16
C GLY A 177 -0.14 -0.31 -1.29
N PHE A 178 0.37 -1.05 -0.30
CA PHE A 178 1.67 -1.71 -0.39
C PHE A 178 1.66 -2.80 -1.47
N ARG A 179 0.60 -3.62 -1.55
CA ARG A 179 0.47 -4.63 -2.61
C ARG A 179 0.41 -4.00 -4.00
N GLU A 180 -0.31 -2.88 -4.15
CA GLU A 180 -0.35 -2.13 -5.40
C GLU A 180 1.04 -1.60 -5.79
N SER A 181 1.76 -0.99 -4.84
CA SER A 181 3.10 -0.42 -5.04
C SER A 181 4.14 -1.50 -5.42
N VAL A 182 4.07 -2.66 -4.79
CA VAL A 182 4.94 -3.80 -5.14
C VAL A 182 4.53 -4.41 -6.48
N GLY A 183 3.25 -4.40 -6.82
CA GLY A 183 2.76 -4.94 -8.08
C GLY A 183 3.05 -6.44 -8.19
N THR A 184 3.76 -6.82 -9.26
CA THR A 184 4.14 -8.21 -9.56
C THR A 184 5.62 -8.51 -9.32
N ASP A 185 6.39 -7.55 -8.82
CA ASP A 185 7.82 -7.73 -8.55
C ASP A 185 8.03 -8.11 -7.07
N THR A 186 7.80 -9.40 -6.78
CA THR A 186 7.82 -10.01 -5.44
C THR A 186 9.12 -10.76 -5.14
N ASP A 187 10.08 -10.75 -6.06
CA ASP A 187 11.36 -11.45 -5.88
C ASP A 187 12.42 -10.57 -5.18
N ASP A 188 12.06 -9.32 -4.84
CA ASP A 188 12.94 -8.40 -4.13
C ASP A 188 13.16 -8.87 -2.68
N PRO A 189 14.42 -9.03 -2.23
CA PRO A 189 14.73 -9.40 -0.85
C PRO A 189 14.07 -8.50 0.19
N ARG A 190 13.97 -7.18 -0.05
CA ARG A 190 13.36 -6.23 0.88
C ARG A 190 11.87 -6.51 1.06
N PHE A 191 11.18 -6.87 -0.03
CA PHE A 191 9.78 -7.28 0.02
C PHE A 191 9.60 -8.57 0.82
N ILE A 192 10.41 -9.58 0.53
CA ILE A 192 10.34 -10.89 1.20
C ILE A 192 10.59 -10.74 2.70
N GLU A 193 11.60 -9.97 3.08
CA GLU A 193 11.94 -9.66 4.47
C GLU A 193 10.77 -8.97 5.18
N LEU A 194 10.24 -7.88 4.61
CA LEU A 194 9.19 -7.08 5.25
C LEU A 194 7.89 -7.87 5.41
N VAL A 195 7.45 -8.60 4.38
CA VAL A 195 6.25 -9.44 4.45
C VAL A 195 6.45 -10.60 5.43
N GLY A 196 7.62 -11.23 5.42
CA GLY A 196 7.95 -12.34 6.31
C GLY A 196 7.94 -11.92 7.78
N GLU A 197 8.63 -10.82 8.10
CA GLU A 197 8.66 -10.25 9.45
C GLU A 197 7.25 -9.90 9.94
N LEU A 198 6.50 -9.10 9.18
CA LEU A 198 5.19 -8.63 9.61
C LEU A 198 4.16 -9.75 9.72
N SER A 199 4.26 -10.78 8.88
CA SER A 199 3.40 -11.96 8.97
C SER A 199 3.64 -12.77 10.25
N LEU A 200 4.87 -12.80 10.75
CA LEU A 200 5.22 -13.48 12.00
C LEU A 200 4.89 -12.62 13.22
N ALA A 201 5.13 -11.31 13.15
CA ALA A 201 5.03 -10.40 14.27
C ALA A 201 3.59 -9.87 14.49
N SER A 202 2.75 -9.83 13.46
CA SER A 202 1.40 -9.26 13.55
C SER A 202 0.33 -10.19 12.96
N PRO A 203 -0.51 -10.81 13.80
CA PRO A 203 -1.65 -11.60 13.32
C PRO A 203 -2.64 -10.77 12.48
N LEU A 204 -2.76 -9.47 12.74
CA LEU A 204 -3.58 -8.58 11.93
C LEU A 204 -3.00 -8.42 10.53
N PHE A 205 -1.69 -8.15 10.41
CA PHE A 205 -1.02 -8.07 9.11
C PHE A 205 -1.20 -9.36 8.32
N SER A 206 -0.96 -10.52 8.95
CA SER A 206 -1.13 -11.82 8.29
C SER A 206 -2.54 -12.01 7.71
N ARG A 207 -3.59 -11.64 8.46
CA ARG A 207 -4.97 -11.67 7.97
C ARG A 207 -5.22 -10.71 6.81
N LEU A 208 -4.76 -9.47 6.91
CA LEU A 208 -4.94 -8.45 5.87
C LEU A 208 -4.18 -8.83 4.60
N TRP A 209 -2.96 -9.32 4.73
CA TRP A 209 -2.12 -9.77 3.62
C TRP A 209 -2.78 -10.93 2.86
N ALA A 210 -3.32 -11.92 3.57
CA ALA A 210 -4.00 -13.09 3.00
C ALA A 210 -5.31 -12.77 2.26
N ARG A 211 -5.90 -11.57 2.45
CA ARG A 211 -7.10 -11.13 1.70
C ARG A 211 -6.78 -10.68 0.27
N HIS A 212 -5.50 -10.37 -0.01
CA HIS A 212 -5.06 -9.83 -1.29
C HIS A 212 -5.88 -8.60 -1.72
N ASP A 213 -6.27 -7.75 -0.76
CA ASP A 213 -6.85 -6.45 -1.10
C ASP A 213 -5.79 -5.61 -1.84
N VAL A 214 -6.24 -4.85 -2.84
CA VAL A 214 -5.43 -3.95 -3.67
C VAL A 214 -6.22 -2.67 -3.83
N ASP A 215 -5.58 -1.55 -3.57
CA ASP A 215 -6.18 -0.22 -3.62
C ASP A 215 -5.04 0.77 -3.87
N ALA A 216 -5.18 1.67 -4.84
CA ALA A 216 -4.19 2.72 -5.10
C ALA A 216 -3.95 3.60 -3.85
N CYS A 217 -4.91 3.60 -2.92
CA CYS A 217 -4.93 4.32 -1.67
C CYS A 217 -4.69 5.81 -1.95
N GLU A 218 -5.44 6.33 -2.93
CA GLU A 218 -5.48 7.74 -3.26
C GLU A 218 -5.97 8.54 -2.05
N GLY A 219 -5.61 9.82 -2.02
CA GLY A 219 -5.65 10.65 -0.82
C GLY A 219 -6.94 10.50 0.00
N ALA A 220 -6.78 10.28 1.32
CA ALA A 220 -7.90 10.12 2.24
C ALA A 220 -7.63 10.88 3.53
N ALA A 221 -8.66 11.54 4.07
CA ALA A 221 -8.54 12.19 5.35
C ALA A 221 -8.17 11.19 6.44
N ILE A 222 -7.19 11.55 7.26
CA ILE A 222 -6.76 10.81 8.45
C ILE A 222 -7.19 11.56 9.70
N ARG A 223 -7.42 10.79 10.76
CA ARG A 223 -7.55 11.30 12.13
C ARG A 223 -6.29 10.96 12.91
N VAL A 224 -5.82 11.93 13.67
CA VAL A 224 -4.62 11.84 14.50
C VAL A 224 -4.96 12.37 15.88
N ASP A 225 -4.76 11.55 16.91
CA ASP A 225 -4.90 11.95 18.32
C ASP A 225 -3.52 12.31 18.85
N HIS A 226 -3.08 13.53 18.55
CA HIS A 226 -1.72 13.97 18.87
C HIS A 226 -1.60 14.36 20.35
N PRO A 227 -0.58 13.88 21.08
CA PRO A 227 -0.48 14.10 22.54
C PRO A 227 -0.40 15.57 22.96
N GLN A 228 0.11 16.46 22.10
CA GLN A 228 0.28 17.89 22.43
C GLN A 228 -0.84 18.79 21.91
N ILE A 229 -1.47 18.43 20.79
CA ILE A 229 -2.47 19.31 20.12
C ILE A 229 -3.87 18.69 20.10
N GLY A 230 -4.03 17.48 20.65
CA GLY A 230 -5.29 16.76 20.67
C GLY A 230 -5.68 16.18 19.31
N PRO A 231 -6.98 15.86 19.12
CA PRO A 231 -7.47 15.27 17.88
C PRO A 231 -7.40 16.28 16.73
N VAL A 232 -6.86 15.86 15.60
CA VAL A 232 -6.82 16.63 14.35
C VAL A 232 -7.25 15.76 13.18
N ARG A 233 -7.97 16.37 12.24
CA ARG A 233 -8.33 15.75 10.97
C ARG A 233 -7.52 16.41 9.86
N LEU A 234 -6.76 15.59 9.13
CA LEU A 234 -5.87 16.05 8.07
C LEU A 234 -6.18 15.31 6.78
N ASN A 235 -6.33 16.04 5.68
CA ASN A 235 -6.33 15.46 4.36
C ASN A 235 -4.93 14.92 4.05
N ARG A 236 -4.85 13.71 3.50
CA ARG A 236 -3.59 13.11 3.05
C ARG A 236 -3.55 13.14 1.55
N GLU A 237 -2.60 13.84 0.97
CA GLU A 237 -2.32 13.79 -0.46
C GLU A 237 -1.14 12.88 -0.74
N ARG A 238 -1.25 12.06 -1.79
CA ARG A 238 -0.18 11.16 -2.27
C ARG A 238 0.12 11.46 -3.72
N LEU A 239 1.30 12.02 -3.97
CA LEU A 239 1.69 12.54 -5.28
C LEU A 239 2.91 11.77 -5.80
N GLY A 240 2.83 11.23 -7.01
CA GLY A 240 3.98 10.58 -7.65
C GLY A 240 5.11 11.56 -7.92
N VAL A 241 6.33 11.21 -7.51
CA VAL A 241 7.52 12.04 -7.77
C VAL A 241 8.20 11.53 -9.04
N GLY A 242 7.93 12.17 -10.17
CA GLY A 242 8.37 11.70 -11.50
C GLY A 242 9.89 11.53 -11.68
N ALA A 243 10.71 12.19 -10.85
CA ALA A 243 12.16 12.02 -10.84
C ALA A 243 12.65 10.78 -10.07
N THR A 244 11.75 10.08 -9.37
CA THR A 244 12.00 8.79 -8.72
C THR A 244 11.13 7.73 -9.41
N ALA A 245 11.68 6.54 -9.68
CA ALA A 245 10.92 5.52 -10.40
C ALA A 245 9.70 4.99 -9.62
N SER A 246 9.61 5.24 -8.30
CA SER A 246 8.58 4.69 -7.42
C SER A 246 8.26 5.53 -6.17
N GLY A 247 8.89 6.69 -5.99
CA GLY A 247 8.71 7.52 -4.80
C GLY A 247 7.39 8.31 -4.83
N LYS A 248 6.75 8.42 -3.67
CA LYS A 248 5.53 9.20 -3.46
C LYS A 248 5.79 10.29 -2.43
N LEU A 249 5.50 11.54 -2.78
CA LEU A 249 5.40 12.64 -1.84
C LEU A 249 4.06 12.53 -1.12
N VAL A 250 4.10 12.47 0.20
CA VAL A 250 2.91 12.48 1.05
C VAL A 250 2.86 13.80 1.79
N VAL A 251 1.71 14.47 1.76
CA VAL A 251 1.47 15.73 2.46
C VAL A 251 0.21 15.59 3.30
N TYR A 252 0.28 15.99 4.56
CA TYR A 252 -0.88 16.11 5.43
C TYR A 252 -1.26 17.58 5.60
N HIS A 253 -2.47 17.96 5.19
CA HIS A 253 -2.93 19.33 5.35
C HIS A 253 -4.34 19.40 5.94
N PRO A 254 -4.65 20.42 6.76
CA PRO A 254 -5.98 20.67 7.25
C PRO A 254 -6.81 21.41 6.19
N ASP A 255 -8.13 21.42 6.36
CA ASP A 255 -8.97 22.36 5.63
C ASP A 255 -8.76 23.79 6.19
N PRO A 256 -8.65 24.84 5.34
CA PRO A 256 -8.46 26.20 5.81
C PRO A 256 -9.59 26.67 6.73
N GLY A 257 -9.26 27.44 7.78
CA GLY A 257 -10.23 27.99 8.72
C GLY A 257 -10.85 26.98 9.70
N THR A 258 -10.29 25.78 9.79
CA THR A 258 -10.71 24.77 10.78
C THR A 258 -9.84 24.80 12.03
N ASP A 259 -10.39 24.30 13.14
CA ASP A 259 -9.65 24.09 14.39
C ASP A 259 -8.46 23.11 14.21
N SER A 260 -8.54 22.18 13.25
CA SER A 260 -7.37 21.35 12.87
C SER A 260 -6.25 22.18 12.24
N ALA A 261 -6.56 23.26 11.51
CA ALA A 261 -5.56 24.17 10.98
C ALA A 261 -4.87 24.99 12.09
N GLU A 262 -5.64 25.47 13.06
CA GLU A 262 -5.09 26.18 14.21
C GLU A 262 -4.20 25.28 15.06
N ARG A 263 -4.64 24.05 15.34
CA ARG A 263 -3.86 23.04 16.08
C ARG A 263 -2.56 22.66 15.36
N LEU A 264 -2.61 22.49 14.04
CA LEU A 264 -1.40 22.20 13.27
C LEU A 264 -0.42 23.39 13.26
N ALA A 265 -0.94 24.63 13.20
CA ALA A 265 -0.12 25.82 13.32
C ALA A 265 0.53 25.95 14.70
N LEU A 266 -0.18 25.57 15.78
CA LEU A 266 0.39 25.48 17.13
C LEU A 266 1.55 24.48 17.18
N LEU A 267 1.40 23.30 16.56
CA LEU A 267 2.50 22.33 16.46
C LEU A 267 3.70 22.93 15.72
N ALA A 268 3.45 23.61 14.60
CA ALA A 268 4.51 24.26 13.82
C ALA A 268 5.28 25.33 14.60
N ALA A 269 4.60 26.08 15.47
CA ALA A 269 5.22 27.10 16.31
C ALA A 269 6.16 26.54 17.38
N THR A 270 6.04 25.24 17.72
CA THR A 270 6.96 24.57 18.66
C THR A 270 8.28 24.15 18.02
N LEU A 271 8.35 24.16 16.70
CA LEU A 271 9.54 23.73 15.97
C LEU A 271 10.55 24.86 15.84
N PRO A 272 11.86 24.55 15.91
CA PRO A 272 12.87 25.52 15.54
C PRO A 272 12.67 25.96 14.08
N PRO A 273 12.97 27.23 13.75
CA PRO A 273 12.91 27.70 12.36
C PRO A 273 13.80 26.81 11.48
N PRO A 274 13.41 26.56 10.22
CA PRO A 274 14.15 25.66 9.35
C PRO A 274 15.61 26.13 9.25
N THR A 275 16.52 25.33 9.78
CA THR A 275 17.96 25.59 9.66
C THR A 275 18.32 25.55 8.17
N ALA A 276 18.66 26.72 7.61
CA ALA A 276 19.19 26.77 6.26
C ALA A 276 20.44 25.86 6.19
N PRO A 277 20.57 24.99 5.16
CA PRO A 277 21.75 24.16 5.03
C PRO A 277 22.97 25.09 4.94
N SER A 278 23.87 24.96 5.91
CA SER A 278 25.12 25.70 5.92
C SER A 278 25.86 25.41 4.62
N ALA A 279 26.05 26.44 3.79
CA ALA A 279 26.87 26.32 2.60
C ALA A 279 28.29 25.95 3.06
N THR A 280 28.69 24.70 2.82
CA THR A 280 30.08 24.29 2.98
C THR A 280 30.92 25.21 2.10
N PRO A 281 31.91 25.95 2.64
CA PRO A 281 32.75 26.81 1.83
C PRO A 281 33.49 25.93 0.83
N ALA A 282 33.27 26.20 -0.46
CA ALA A 282 34.04 25.57 -1.53
C ALA A 282 35.52 25.84 -1.25
N ALA A 283 36.29 24.77 -1.03
CA ALA A 283 37.73 24.87 -0.91
C ALA A 283 38.29 25.47 -2.21
N SER A 284 38.72 26.72 -2.12
CA SER A 284 39.51 27.41 -3.14
C SER A 284 40.79 26.62 -3.37
N ARG A 285 40.90 25.97 -4.54
CA ARG A 285 42.18 25.50 -5.06
C ARG A 285 42.90 26.70 -5.68
N HIS A 286 43.99 27.11 -5.04
CA HIS A 286 45.10 27.83 -5.68
C HIS A 286 45.96 26.86 -6.48
#